data_AF-A0A7V3PY30-F1
#
_entry.id   AF-A0A7V3PY30-F1
#
_cell.length_a   1.000
_cell.length_b   1.000
_cell.length_c   1.000
_cell.angle_alpha   90.00
_cell.angle_beta   90.00
_cell.angle_gamma   90.00
#
_symmetry.space_group_name_H-M   'P 1'
#
loop_
_entity.id
_entity.type
_entity.pdbx_description
1 polymer ?
#
loop_
_entity_poly.entity_id
_entity_poly.type
_entity_poly.pdbx_seq_one_letter_code
_entity_poly.pdbx_strand_id
1 'polypeptide(L)'
;MYLVISYSLFFVSFFDFLLGILSLKNNPRNSNINKTLAVISIISCLWSLFPAIVYLRAGKGLDFNFAYRACWIGWLAVPAALQFAYYLEDEKSRLARNIGFILYPFWVIVLILCLTTDLVEQGVYSLIPYRDRYGPLERPMRLFGTILLFWGVYKFYKIRKKATGIKKLQLNYFLFISMFFSIGSACTSGLLQLFGGFGFDPALTAYFSVFWVAFTFYAITRYRLFDIQIIISRSIVILILLLIVTVIHTVIFKILEPFFGPVVSTLVSFSFIGFLVSATPLINKLQRNVNGLILKDKYDYQNILKEFTKAIVTILDSQELLYHLIETIKKSLRVERIYLFLKDRDESFHSYFEWQLNQEPKTDNSLDPKLIQWLMNNRQIFIREEFVSRLPEERYRAIFGKIDGLKAELVAPMFFKEQLIGVLILGSKGSGDPYMQSDIDILESLASQTAIAIENARLYNEAITDSLTGVYHHKYFLMRLKEERGRAKRYNLGFGIVMIDIDHFKEINDTRGHLVGDAVLQEAAGIFKRYFRLTDIIARYGGDEFIVLLPNTPREGLISLAERIRSEFEKTIFKDGNKITVSIGAWYYSPEKDSGSTDEEIIKKVDTALYQAKQMGRNRVEVIS
;
A
#
# COMPACT_ATOMS: atom_id res chain seq x y z
N MET A 1 37.94 -0.92 37.58
CA MET A 1 36.80 0.00 37.40
C MET A 1 36.99 0.91 36.20
N TYR A 2 38.05 1.73 36.13
CA TYR A 2 38.34 2.63 35.01
C TYR A 2 38.27 1.97 33.62
N LEU A 3 38.94 0.83 33.44
CA LEU A 3 38.93 0.09 32.16
C LEU A 3 37.53 -0.42 31.77
N VAL A 4 36.72 -0.85 32.74
CA VAL A 4 35.35 -1.35 32.47
C VAL A 4 34.48 -0.22 31.95
N ILE A 5 34.54 0.95 32.59
CA ILE A 5 33.83 2.16 32.16
C ILE A 5 34.29 2.55 30.75
N SER A 6 35.61 2.62 30.54
CA SER A 6 36.21 2.98 29.26
C SER A 6 35.75 2.07 28.10
N TYR A 7 35.90 0.75 28.23
CA TYR A 7 35.54 -0.17 27.15
C TYR A 7 34.04 -0.16 26.82
N SER A 8 33.19 -0.02 27.84
CA SER A 8 31.75 0.12 27.59
C SER A 8 31.42 1.39 26.82
N LEU A 9 32.06 2.52 27.10
CA LEU A 9 31.84 3.79 26.39
C LEU A 9 32.41 3.77 24.95
N PHE A 10 33.52 3.06 24.70
CA PHE A 10 33.97 2.80 23.32
C PHE A 10 32.93 2.03 22.51
N PHE A 11 32.27 1.04 23.14
CA PHE A 11 31.18 0.30 22.49
C PHE A 11 30.02 1.24 22.15
N VAL A 12 29.60 2.11 23.08
CA VAL A 12 28.55 3.11 22.82
C VAL A 12 28.90 4.01 21.64
N SER A 13 30.12 4.57 21.64
CA SER A 13 30.63 5.45 20.58
C SER A 13 30.59 4.78 19.20
N PHE A 14 30.92 3.48 19.12
CA PHE A 14 30.85 2.71 17.88
C PHE A 14 29.42 2.62 17.32
N PHE A 15 28.40 2.39 18.16
CA PHE A 15 27.01 2.34 17.71
C PHE A 15 26.48 3.70 17.28
N ASP A 16 26.83 4.76 18.00
CA ASP A 16 26.50 6.13 17.61
C ASP A 16 27.10 6.48 16.23
N PHE A 17 28.34 6.06 15.97
CA PHE A 17 29.01 6.23 14.67
C PHE A 17 28.29 5.47 13.56
N LEU A 18 27.94 4.20 13.81
CA LEU A 18 27.22 3.36 12.85
C LEU A 18 25.86 3.96 12.51
N LEU A 19 25.12 4.45 13.51
CA LEU A 19 23.83 5.12 13.33
C LEU A 19 23.98 6.38 12.45
N GLY A 20 25.01 7.19 12.70
CA GLY A 20 25.29 8.39 11.91
C GLY A 20 25.57 8.09 10.43
N ILE A 21 26.40 7.09 10.15
CA ILE A 21 26.69 6.66 8.76
C ILE A 21 25.43 6.14 8.07
N LEU A 22 24.66 5.29 8.74
CA LEU A 22 23.44 4.72 8.19
C LEU A 22 22.42 5.82 7.85
N SER A 23 22.30 6.83 8.70
CA SER A 23 21.45 8.00 8.48
C SER A 23 21.85 8.82 7.25
N LEU A 24 23.15 8.94 6.95
CA LEU A 24 23.65 9.68 5.77
C LEU A 24 23.54 8.88 4.48
N LYS A 25 23.92 7.59 4.50
CA LYS A 25 23.99 6.73 3.32
C LYS A 25 22.62 6.50 2.67
N ASN A 26 21.57 6.52 3.46
CA ASN A 26 20.23 6.16 3.01
C ASN A 26 19.32 7.37 2.78
N ASN A 27 19.89 8.54 2.48
CA ASN A 27 19.15 9.79 2.33
C ASN A 27 18.47 9.86 0.94
N PRO A 28 17.15 9.57 0.83
CA PRO A 28 16.45 9.70 -0.44
C PRO A 28 16.14 11.19 -0.57
N ARG A 29 16.89 11.92 -1.40
CA ARG A 29 16.72 13.37 -1.68
C ARG A 29 16.99 14.31 -0.48
N ASN A 30 18.26 14.58 -0.17
CA ASN A 30 18.71 15.82 0.48
C ASN A 30 17.92 16.33 1.72
N SER A 31 17.22 15.46 2.45
CA SER A 31 16.32 15.85 3.56
C SER A 31 17.12 16.44 4.71
N ASN A 32 16.66 17.59 5.22
CA ASN A 32 17.31 18.28 6.33
C ASN A 32 17.16 17.48 7.64
N ILE A 33 16.10 16.69 7.78
CA ILE A 33 15.84 15.85 8.96
C ILE A 33 16.96 14.79 9.09
N ASN A 34 17.24 14.05 8.01
CA ASN A 34 18.30 13.03 7.97
C ASN A 34 19.69 13.61 8.26
N LYS A 35 19.98 14.81 7.73
CA LYS A 35 21.24 15.51 7.98
C LYS A 35 21.38 15.86 9.46
N THR A 36 20.33 16.43 10.06
CA THR A 36 20.36 16.77 11.49
C THR A 36 20.46 15.55 12.39
N LEU A 37 19.80 14.43 12.03
CA LEU A 37 19.92 13.18 12.78
C LEU A 37 21.34 12.60 12.72
N ALA A 38 21.99 12.67 11.56
CA ALA A 38 23.38 12.28 11.41
C ALA A 38 24.31 13.16 12.25
N VAL A 39 24.09 14.49 12.27
CA VAL A 39 24.86 15.41 13.10
C VAL A 39 24.71 15.09 14.59
N ILE A 40 23.48 14.82 15.07
CA ILE A 40 23.25 14.38 16.46
C ILE A 40 24.04 13.10 16.77
N SER A 41 24.00 12.11 15.88
CA SER A 41 24.67 10.82 16.08
C SER A 41 26.20 10.95 16.08
N ILE A 42 26.77 11.79 15.20
CA ILE A 42 28.22 12.06 15.17
C ILE A 42 28.66 12.78 16.45
N ILE A 43 27.90 13.76 16.93
CA ILE A 43 28.22 14.47 18.17
C ILE A 43 28.10 13.51 19.36
N SER A 44 27.08 12.66 19.40
CA SER A 44 26.91 11.63 20.44
C SER A 44 28.08 10.63 20.44
N CYS A 45 28.56 10.24 19.26
CA CYS A 45 29.74 9.39 19.10
C CYS A 45 30.98 10.04 19.74
N LEU A 46 31.27 11.30 19.42
CA LEU A 46 32.40 12.04 19.98
C LEU A 46 32.24 12.25 21.49
N TRP A 47 31.02 12.55 21.94
CA TRP A 47 30.71 12.72 23.35
C TRP A 47 30.84 11.43 24.17
N SER A 48 30.65 10.26 23.57
CA SER A 48 30.92 8.97 24.20
C SER A 48 32.39 8.57 24.14
N LEU A 49 33.09 9.00 23.07
CA LEU A 49 34.50 8.70 22.84
C LEU A 49 35.44 9.39 23.83
N PHE A 50 35.23 10.67 24.11
CA PHE A 50 36.13 11.43 25.00
C PHE A 50 36.12 10.93 26.46
N PRO A 51 34.96 10.65 27.07
CA PRO A 51 34.89 9.94 28.35
C PRO A 51 35.58 8.57 28.29
N ALA A 52 35.40 7.79 27.21
CA ALA A 52 36.09 6.51 27.06
C ALA A 52 37.62 6.68 27.13
N ILE A 53 38.17 7.72 26.47
CA ILE A 53 39.59 8.07 26.50
C ILE A 53 40.01 8.55 27.89
N VAL A 54 39.21 9.38 28.57
CA VAL A 54 39.46 9.85 29.94
C VAL A 54 39.67 8.68 30.88
N TYR A 55 38.72 7.74 30.92
CA TYR A 55 38.78 6.59 31.81
C TYR A 55 39.90 5.61 31.42
N LEU A 56 40.23 5.48 30.12
CA LEU A 56 41.37 4.67 29.67
C LEU A 56 42.70 5.24 30.18
N ARG A 57 42.88 6.56 30.01
CA ARG A 57 44.12 7.27 30.36
C ARG A 57 44.30 7.33 31.87
N ALA A 58 43.23 7.63 32.61
CA ALA A 58 43.22 7.56 34.07
C ALA A 58 43.57 6.16 34.59
N GLY A 59 43.02 5.10 33.97
CA GLY A 59 43.35 3.71 34.30
C GLY A 59 44.82 3.33 34.03
N LYS A 60 45.52 4.08 33.16
CA LYS A 60 46.94 3.92 32.86
C LYS A 60 47.85 4.91 33.59
N GLY A 61 47.29 5.78 34.45
CA GLY A 61 48.05 6.84 35.14
C GLY A 61 48.59 7.94 34.22
N LEU A 62 48.01 8.10 33.02
CA LEU A 62 48.39 9.13 32.05
C LEU A 62 47.54 10.38 32.23
N ASP A 63 48.08 11.57 31.95
CA ASP A 63 47.31 12.82 31.97
C ASP A 63 46.10 12.75 31.03
N PHE A 64 44.94 13.17 31.50
CA PHE A 64 43.65 13.03 30.84
C PHE A 64 42.91 14.37 30.71
N ASN A 65 43.50 15.47 31.18
CA ASN A 65 42.92 16.81 31.23
C ASN A 65 42.36 17.29 29.88
N PHE A 66 43.14 17.15 28.80
CA PHE A 66 42.67 17.50 27.46
C PHE A 66 41.40 16.71 27.05
N ALA A 67 41.39 15.39 27.28
CA ALA A 67 40.26 14.55 26.91
C ALA A 67 39.02 14.88 27.73
N TYR A 68 39.20 15.29 28.99
CA TYR A 68 38.10 15.72 29.85
C TYR A 68 37.51 17.06 29.41
N ARG A 69 38.35 18.06 29.11
CA ARG A 69 37.91 19.33 28.51
C ARG A 69 37.14 19.10 27.19
N ALA A 70 37.61 18.15 26.38
CA ALA A 70 36.94 17.77 25.14
C ALA A 70 35.55 17.12 25.33
N CYS A 71 35.20 16.63 26.54
CA CYS A 71 33.87 16.10 26.83
C CYS A 71 32.75 17.15 26.68
N TRP A 72 33.10 18.45 26.74
CA TRP A 72 32.16 19.55 26.47
C TRP A 72 31.59 19.54 25.05
N ILE A 73 32.15 18.76 24.13
CA ILE A 73 31.61 18.58 22.78
C ILE A 73 30.14 18.10 22.79
N GLY A 74 29.71 17.41 23.86
CA GLY A 74 28.32 16.94 24.00
C GLY A 74 27.29 18.07 23.93
N TRP A 75 27.64 19.29 24.35
CA TRP A 75 26.71 20.42 24.29
C TRP A 75 26.37 20.88 22.86
N LEU A 76 27.17 20.50 21.85
CA LEU A 76 26.81 20.71 20.44
C LEU A 76 25.61 19.86 20.00
N ALA A 77 25.20 18.85 20.78
CA ALA A 77 23.99 18.08 20.49
C ALA A 77 22.72 18.93 20.71
N VAL A 78 22.77 19.97 21.55
CA VAL A 78 21.65 20.87 21.84
C VAL A 78 21.14 21.62 20.59
N PRO A 79 21.98 22.37 19.84
CA PRO A 79 21.54 22.99 18.60
C PRO A 79 21.06 21.96 17.58
N ALA A 80 21.72 20.81 17.47
CA ALA A 80 21.33 19.75 16.55
C ALA A 80 19.94 19.19 16.87
N ALA A 81 19.64 18.94 18.15
CA ALA A 81 18.34 18.48 18.62
C ALA A 81 17.23 19.53 18.38
N LEU A 82 17.52 20.81 18.59
CA LEU A 82 16.59 21.90 18.30
C LEU A 82 16.30 22.01 16.80
N GLN A 83 17.33 21.98 15.94
CA GLN A 83 17.14 21.99 14.49
C GLN A 83 16.30 20.81 14.02
N PHE A 84 16.59 19.61 14.53
CA PHE A 84 15.83 18.41 14.24
C PHE A 84 14.35 18.57 14.64
N ALA A 85 14.06 19.14 15.81
CA ALA A 85 12.70 19.46 16.24
C ALA A 85 11.98 20.38 15.24
N TYR A 86 12.61 21.49 14.83
CA TYR A 86 11.98 22.42 13.90
C TYR A 86 11.84 21.86 12.48
N TYR A 87 12.78 21.05 11.99
CA TYR A 87 12.66 20.39 10.69
C TYR A 87 11.59 19.30 10.64
N LEU A 88 11.26 18.67 11.77
CA LEU A 88 10.12 17.74 11.87
C LEU A 88 8.76 18.45 11.70
N GLU A 89 8.66 19.71 12.11
CA GLU A 89 7.46 20.54 11.89
C GLU A 89 7.41 21.04 10.44
N ASP A 90 8.53 21.56 9.92
CA ASP A 90 8.69 22.03 8.54
C ASP A 90 10.14 21.87 8.07
N GLU A 91 10.39 20.99 7.09
CA GLU A 91 11.73 20.73 6.55
C GLU A 91 12.42 21.98 5.96
N LYS A 92 11.67 23.01 5.57
CA LYS A 92 12.20 24.27 5.02
C LYS A 92 12.25 25.42 6.04
N SER A 93 12.01 25.11 7.32
CA SER A 93 11.95 26.08 8.41
C SER A 93 13.15 27.04 8.41
N ARG A 94 12.87 28.34 8.28
CA ARG A 94 13.89 29.41 8.40
C ARG A 94 14.43 29.49 9.83
N LEU A 95 13.57 29.25 10.82
CA LEU A 95 13.96 29.24 12.24
C LEU A 95 14.98 28.14 12.54
N ALA A 96 14.81 26.94 11.98
CA ALA A 96 15.79 25.85 12.14
C ALA A 96 17.18 26.24 11.63
N ARG A 97 17.26 26.93 10.49
CA ARG A 97 18.53 27.43 9.94
C ARG A 97 19.16 28.48 10.84
N ASN A 98 18.37 29.47 11.29
CA ASN A 98 18.85 30.54 12.18
C ASN A 98 19.36 29.99 13.51
N ILE A 99 18.69 29.00 14.10
CA ILE A 99 19.14 28.30 15.31
C ILE A 99 20.54 27.73 15.10
N GLY A 100 20.80 27.10 13.95
CA GLY A 100 22.12 26.58 13.62
C GLY A 100 23.18 27.68 13.53
N PHE A 101 22.89 28.74 12.79
CA PHE A 101 23.84 29.85 12.60
C PHE A 101 24.20 30.59 13.91
N ILE A 102 23.32 30.58 14.90
CA ILE A 102 23.56 31.25 16.18
C ILE A 102 24.19 30.31 17.21
N LEU A 103 23.59 29.13 17.40
CA LEU A 103 23.94 28.26 18.53
C LEU A 103 25.16 27.37 18.24
N TYR A 104 25.44 26.95 16.99
CA TYR A 104 26.67 26.19 16.72
C TYR A 104 27.92 27.03 16.98
N PRO A 105 28.07 28.26 16.43
CA PRO A 105 29.25 29.08 16.72
C PRO A 105 29.40 29.37 18.21
N PHE A 106 28.30 29.63 18.92
CA PHE A 106 28.33 29.82 20.38
C PHE A 106 28.95 28.62 21.11
N TRP A 107 28.44 27.40 20.87
CA TRP A 107 28.97 26.21 21.55
C TRP A 107 30.36 25.80 21.07
N VAL A 108 30.73 26.11 19.82
CA VAL A 108 32.12 25.96 19.35
C VAL A 108 33.06 26.91 20.10
N ILE A 109 32.66 28.18 20.31
CA ILE A 109 33.45 29.14 21.09
C ILE A 109 33.60 28.64 22.53
N VAL A 110 32.53 28.15 23.17
CA VAL A 110 32.58 27.57 24.52
C VAL A 110 33.52 26.36 24.56
N LEU A 111 33.47 25.48 23.57
CA LEU A 111 34.38 24.33 23.47
C LEU A 111 35.84 24.78 23.31
N ILE A 112 36.12 25.78 22.48
CA ILE A 112 37.47 26.35 22.32
C ILE A 112 37.96 26.96 23.63
N LEU A 113 37.11 27.70 24.34
CA LEU A 113 37.45 28.28 25.65
C LEU A 113 37.74 27.18 26.67
N CYS A 114 36.97 26.09 26.67
CA CYS A 114 37.22 24.94 27.55
C CYS A 114 38.56 24.26 27.24
N LEU A 115 38.89 24.09 25.97
CA LEU A 115 40.14 23.44 25.54
C LEU A 115 41.39 24.32 25.77
N THR A 116 41.26 25.64 25.70
CA THR A 116 42.42 26.57 25.70
C THR A 116 42.58 27.37 26.99
N THR A 117 41.54 27.49 27.82
CA THR A 117 41.55 28.34 29.02
C THR A 117 40.95 27.64 30.23
N ASP A 118 41.23 28.18 31.41
CA ASP A 118 40.66 27.71 32.69
C ASP A 118 39.34 28.43 33.06
N LEU A 119 38.77 29.20 32.12
CA LEU A 119 37.54 29.95 32.32
C LEU A 119 36.32 29.05 32.47
N VAL A 120 36.35 27.88 31.83
CA VAL A 120 35.29 26.87 31.88
C VAL A 120 35.75 25.70 32.76
N GLU A 121 36.95 25.16 32.55
CA GLU A 121 37.41 23.95 33.24
C GLU A 121 38.86 24.09 33.70
N GLN A 122 39.17 23.95 35.00
CA GLN A 122 40.53 24.19 35.52
C GLN A 122 41.44 22.95 35.47
N GLY A 123 40.90 21.78 35.10
CA GLY A 123 41.69 20.60 34.73
C GLY A 123 42.33 19.79 35.85
N VAL A 124 42.06 20.11 37.13
CA VAL A 124 42.46 19.30 38.30
C VAL A 124 41.23 18.62 38.89
N TYR A 125 41.12 17.30 38.69
CA TYR A 125 39.94 16.53 39.08
C TYR A 125 40.28 15.15 39.61
N SER A 126 39.48 14.67 40.55
CA SER A 126 39.40 13.26 40.92
C SER A 126 38.21 12.65 40.19
N LEU A 127 38.36 11.47 39.58
CA LEU A 127 37.24 10.80 38.90
C LEU A 127 36.41 9.95 39.87
N ILE A 128 37.02 9.38 40.92
CA ILE A 128 36.35 8.48 41.88
C ILE A 128 36.89 8.73 43.30
N PRO A 129 36.13 9.35 44.22
CA PRO A 129 34.87 10.06 43.98
C PRO A 129 35.11 11.28 43.10
N TYR A 130 34.11 11.64 42.29
CA TYR A 130 34.27 12.77 41.38
C TYR A 130 34.39 14.08 42.17
N ARG A 131 35.45 14.84 41.92
CA ARG A 131 35.66 16.18 42.45
C ARG A 131 36.23 17.05 41.36
N ASP A 132 35.54 18.13 41.09
CA ASP A 132 35.91 19.03 40.01
C ASP A 132 36.36 20.41 40.51
N ARG A 133 37.06 21.13 39.64
CA ARG A 133 37.42 22.54 39.83
C ARG A 133 36.90 23.36 38.67
N TYR A 134 35.69 23.87 38.89
CA TYR A 134 34.94 24.64 37.92
C TYR A 134 35.52 26.04 37.69
N GLY A 135 35.60 26.45 36.42
CA GLY A 135 35.86 27.84 36.07
C GLY A 135 34.63 28.74 36.29
N PRO A 136 34.79 30.08 36.30
CA PRO A 136 33.69 31.02 36.53
C PRO A 136 32.55 30.91 35.50
N LEU A 137 32.83 30.42 34.28
CA LEU A 137 31.83 30.29 33.21
C LEU A 137 31.14 28.92 33.19
N GLU A 138 31.62 27.95 33.95
CA GLU A 138 31.14 26.57 33.88
C GLU A 138 29.65 26.45 34.22
N ARG A 139 29.25 26.92 35.40
CA ARG A 139 27.86 26.88 35.88
C ARG A 139 26.90 27.69 34.99
N PRO A 140 27.21 28.94 34.59
CA PRO A 140 26.39 29.67 33.63
C PRO A 140 26.17 28.91 32.31
N MET A 141 27.21 28.29 31.75
CA MET A 141 27.09 27.55 30.49
C MET A 141 26.26 26.29 30.64
N ARG A 142 26.43 25.52 31.73
CA ARG A 142 25.59 24.36 32.03
C ARG A 142 24.13 24.74 32.22
N LEU A 143 23.85 25.84 32.93
CA LEU A 143 22.49 26.35 33.11
C LEU A 143 21.86 26.72 31.77
N PHE A 144 22.59 27.44 30.92
CA PHE A 144 22.12 27.82 29.59
C PHE A 144 21.80 26.60 28.71
N GLY A 145 22.72 25.63 28.65
CA GLY A 145 22.49 24.39 27.91
C GLY A 145 21.31 23.58 28.44
N THR A 146 21.14 23.52 29.76
CA THR A 146 20.01 22.84 30.43
C THR A 146 18.68 23.48 30.03
N ILE A 147 18.58 24.81 30.04
CA ILE A 147 17.37 25.54 29.61
C ILE A 147 17.03 25.21 28.14
N LEU A 148 18.04 25.18 27.26
CA LEU A 148 17.84 24.84 25.85
C LEU A 148 17.40 23.38 25.63
N LEU A 149 17.90 22.44 26.44
CA LEU A 149 17.44 21.04 26.41
C LEU A 149 15.95 20.93 26.79
N PHE A 150 15.53 21.59 27.87
CA PHE A 150 14.11 21.65 28.26
C PHE A 150 13.26 22.34 27.19
N TRP A 151 13.77 23.40 26.57
CA TRP A 151 13.10 24.05 25.44
C TRP A 151 12.92 23.09 24.27
N GLY A 152 13.93 22.30 23.93
CA GLY A 152 13.86 21.28 22.89
C GLY A 152 12.76 20.25 23.16
N VAL A 153 12.71 19.73 24.39
CA VAL A 153 11.65 18.81 24.83
C VAL A 153 10.26 19.45 24.75
N TYR A 154 10.11 20.69 25.22
CA TYR A 154 8.84 21.42 25.13
C TYR A 154 8.40 21.63 23.67
N LYS A 155 9.33 22.00 22.78
CA LYS A 155 9.05 22.18 21.36
C LYS A 155 8.59 20.86 20.73
N PHE A 156 9.25 19.76 21.05
CA PHE A 156 8.86 18.41 20.63
C PHE A 156 7.47 18.03 21.13
N TYR A 157 7.17 18.28 22.40
CA TYR A 157 5.84 18.06 22.97
C TYR A 157 4.76 18.85 22.22
N LYS A 158 5.03 20.12 21.87
CA LYS A 158 4.11 20.97 21.08
C LYS A 158 3.88 20.42 19.67
N ILE A 159 4.93 19.93 19.01
CA ILE A 159 4.82 19.29 17.68
C ILE A 159 3.98 18.02 17.77
N ARG A 160 4.24 17.18 18.78
CA ARG A 160 3.46 15.96 19.05
C ARG A 160 1.99 16.25 19.34
N LYS A 161 1.67 17.34 20.04
CA LYS A 161 0.27 17.74 20.32
C LYS A 161 -0.50 18.08 19.03
N LYS A 162 0.19 18.63 18.02
CA LYS A 162 -0.38 18.94 16.70
C LYS A 162 -0.42 17.75 15.74
N ALA A 163 0.36 16.70 16.01
CA ALA A 163 0.43 15.52 15.15
C ALA A 163 -0.77 14.59 15.38
N THR A 164 -1.23 13.95 14.31
CA THR A 164 -2.33 12.95 14.28
C THR A 164 -1.88 11.68 13.54
N GLY A 165 -2.65 10.59 13.65
CA GLY A 165 -2.39 9.32 12.93
C GLY A 165 -1.02 8.68 13.20
N ILE A 166 -0.44 8.08 12.15
CA ILE A 166 0.90 7.45 12.16
C ILE A 166 1.98 8.42 12.65
N LYS A 167 1.92 9.68 12.21
CA LYS A 167 2.93 10.70 12.56
C LYS A 167 2.92 10.99 14.06
N LYS A 168 1.73 10.98 14.71
CA LYS A 168 1.62 11.11 16.18
C LYS A 168 2.23 9.91 16.89
N LEU A 169 1.98 8.71 16.39
CA LEU A 169 2.52 7.48 16.97
C LEU A 169 4.06 7.46 16.86
N GLN A 170 4.61 7.75 15.67
CA GLN A 170 6.04 7.95 15.43
C GLN A 170 6.65 8.99 16.38
N LEU A 171 6.00 10.15 16.52
CA LEU A 171 6.45 11.22 17.41
C LEU A 171 6.28 10.88 18.89
N ASN A 172 5.35 10.00 19.28
CA ASN A 172 5.23 9.56 20.68
C ASN A 172 6.46 8.78 21.10
N TYR A 173 6.87 7.79 20.31
CA TYR A 173 8.08 7.01 20.61
C TYR A 173 9.30 7.92 20.61
N PHE A 174 9.48 8.73 19.56
CA PHE A 174 10.58 9.68 19.52
C PHE A 174 10.59 10.67 20.71
N LEU A 175 9.41 11.16 21.13
CA LEU A 175 9.27 12.03 22.29
C LEU A 175 9.69 11.34 23.58
N PHE A 176 9.26 10.09 23.84
CA PHE A 176 9.69 9.35 25.03
C PHE A 176 11.20 9.16 25.08
N ILE A 177 11.82 8.87 23.92
CA ILE A 177 13.26 8.66 23.76
C ILE A 177 14.02 9.96 24.00
N SER A 178 13.60 11.02 23.32
CA SER A 178 14.19 12.35 23.44
C SER A 178 13.99 12.92 24.83
N MET A 179 12.85 12.68 25.49
CA MET A 179 12.62 13.05 26.89
C MET A 179 13.56 12.31 27.81
N PHE A 180 13.68 10.97 27.71
CA PHE A 180 14.57 10.20 28.57
C PHE A 180 16.03 10.65 28.43
N PHE A 181 16.50 10.80 27.19
CA PHE A 181 17.86 11.25 26.89
C PHE A 181 18.12 12.70 27.34
N SER A 182 17.23 13.63 26.98
CA SER A 182 17.44 15.07 27.23
C SER A 182 17.20 15.43 28.69
N ILE A 183 16.21 14.83 29.36
CA ILE A 183 15.96 15.04 30.80
C ILE A 183 17.05 14.35 31.62
N GLY A 184 17.42 13.12 31.26
CA GLY A 184 18.53 12.41 31.92
C GLY A 184 19.82 13.23 31.87
N SER A 185 20.19 13.71 30.68
CA SER A 185 21.36 14.58 30.49
C SER A 185 21.21 15.92 31.22
N ALA A 186 20.10 16.63 31.05
CA ALA A 186 19.85 17.92 31.71
C ALA A 186 19.91 17.83 33.24
N CYS A 187 19.39 16.75 33.83
CA CYS A 187 19.46 16.52 35.27
C CYS A 187 20.88 16.21 35.72
N THR A 188 21.63 15.37 35.00
CA THR A 188 22.91 14.83 35.47
C THR A 188 24.12 15.68 35.08
N SER A 189 24.20 16.17 33.84
CA SER A 189 25.31 17.03 33.36
C SER A 189 25.02 18.52 33.50
N GLY A 190 23.76 18.89 33.79
CA GLY A 190 23.29 20.25 34.01
C GLY A 190 22.99 20.54 35.49
N LEU A 191 21.75 20.29 35.90
CA LEU A 191 21.21 20.67 37.21
C LEU A 191 22.03 20.15 38.40
N LEU A 192 22.41 18.86 38.39
CA LEU A 192 23.16 18.26 39.49
C LEU A 192 24.51 18.96 39.71
N GLN A 193 25.18 19.36 38.64
CA GLN A 193 26.47 20.05 38.71
C GLN A 193 26.34 21.48 39.25
N LEU A 194 25.19 22.14 39.06
CA LEU A 194 24.93 23.46 39.66
C LEU A 194 24.91 23.42 41.19
N PHE A 195 24.55 22.28 41.78
CA PHE A 195 24.49 22.05 43.23
C PHE A 195 25.69 21.27 43.76
N GLY A 196 26.82 21.23 43.02
CA GLY A 196 28.07 20.63 43.47
C GLY A 196 28.25 19.16 43.11
N GLY A 197 27.44 18.61 42.20
CA GLY A 197 27.70 17.33 41.50
C GLY A 197 27.57 16.06 42.36
N PHE A 198 27.57 16.16 43.69
CA PHE A 198 27.45 15.06 44.66
C PHE A 198 28.37 13.85 44.38
N GLY A 199 29.56 14.08 43.81
CA GLY A 199 30.49 13.01 43.47
C GLY A 199 30.14 12.22 42.19
N PHE A 200 29.19 12.70 41.39
CA PHE A 200 28.82 12.16 40.09
C PHE A 200 29.56 12.87 38.95
N ASP A 201 30.33 12.12 38.18
CA ASP A 201 31.05 12.63 37.01
C ASP A 201 30.07 12.91 35.85
N PRO A 202 29.92 14.18 35.40
CA PRO A 202 29.05 14.53 34.30
C PRO A 202 29.47 13.88 32.97
N ALA A 203 30.71 13.41 32.80
CA ALA A 203 31.12 12.69 31.61
C ALA A 203 30.43 11.30 31.47
N LEU A 204 30.00 10.70 32.59
CA LEU A 204 29.27 9.42 32.58
C LEU A 204 27.85 9.54 32.01
N THR A 205 27.36 10.76 31.81
CA THR A 205 26.06 11.00 31.17
C THR A 205 26.04 10.56 29.71
N ALA A 206 27.21 10.35 29.10
CA ALA A 206 27.33 9.70 27.81
C ALA A 206 26.65 8.31 27.74
N TYR A 207 26.48 7.59 28.86
CA TYR A 207 25.70 6.33 28.85
C TYR A 207 24.24 6.51 28.41
N PHE A 208 23.66 7.70 28.54
CA PHE A 208 22.32 7.96 28.03
C PHE A 208 22.24 7.81 26.51
N SER A 209 23.35 7.94 25.76
CA SER A 209 23.34 7.74 24.31
C SER A 209 23.07 6.28 23.91
N VAL A 210 23.32 5.29 24.77
CA VAL A 210 22.94 3.89 24.50
C VAL A 210 21.43 3.77 24.29
N PHE A 211 20.65 4.44 25.14
CA PHE A 211 19.20 4.46 25.03
C PHE A 211 18.77 5.24 23.78
N TRP A 212 19.43 6.38 23.51
CA TRP A 212 19.22 7.12 22.26
C TRP A 212 19.41 6.24 21.03
N VAL A 213 20.51 5.49 20.93
CA VAL A 213 20.77 4.60 19.80
C VAL A 213 19.76 3.47 19.76
N ALA A 214 19.58 2.73 20.85
CA ALA A 214 18.71 1.56 20.90
C ALA A 214 17.26 1.91 20.54
N PHE A 215 16.76 3.05 21.02
CA PHE A 215 15.41 3.45 20.74
C PHE A 215 15.24 4.19 19.41
N THR A 216 16.22 4.98 18.96
CA THR A 216 16.19 5.54 17.59
C THR A 216 16.22 4.41 16.58
N PHE A 217 17.03 3.39 16.84
CA PHE A 217 17.07 2.15 16.09
C PHE A 217 15.71 1.43 16.07
N TYR A 218 15.07 1.28 17.22
CA TYR A 218 13.71 0.74 17.33
C TYR A 218 12.67 1.57 16.57
N ALA A 219 12.75 2.90 16.67
CA ALA A 219 11.82 3.81 16.01
C ALA A 219 11.97 3.77 14.48
N ILE A 220 13.21 3.70 13.97
CA ILE A 220 13.48 3.54 12.54
C ILE A 220 12.96 2.19 12.02
N THR A 221 13.18 1.11 12.78
CA THR A 221 12.77 -0.25 12.38
C THR A 221 11.26 -0.45 12.42
N ARG A 222 10.60 -0.10 13.53
CA ARG A 222 9.16 -0.37 13.75
C ARG A 222 8.23 0.62 13.05
N TYR A 223 8.63 1.88 12.89
CA TYR A 223 7.72 2.94 12.39
C TYR A 223 8.13 3.59 11.07
N ARG A 224 9.16 3.08 10.37
CA ARG A 224 9.58 3.56 9.04
C ARG A 224 9.74 5.09 8.98
N LEU A 225 10.34 5.70 10.00
CA LEU A 225 10.67 7.13 9.97
C LEU A 225 11.58 7.48 8.77
N PHE A 226 12.38 6.51 8.30
CA PHE A 226 13.25 6.61 7.13
C PHE A 226 13.28 5.26 6.40
N ASP A 227 13.43 5.29 5.07
CA ASP A 227 13.31 4.13 4.17
C ASP A 227 14.53 3.17 4.23
N ILE A 228 14.98 2.80 5.45
CA ILE A 228 16.27 2.13 5.74
C ILE A 228 16.07 0.65 6.14
N GLN A 229 14.85 0.12 6.10
CA GLN A 229 14.52 -1.20 6.68
C GLN A 229 15.34 -2.37 6.11
N ILE A 230 15.61 -2.36 4.79
CA ILE A 230 16.38 -3.43 4.13
C ILE A 230 17.83 -3.44 4.60
N ILE A 231 18.42 -2.27 4.83
CA ILE A 231 19.80 -2.14 5.32
C ILE A 231 19.85 -2.49 6.81
N ILE A 232 18.85 -2.10 7.60
CA ILE A 232 18.86 -2.35 9.04
C ILE A 232 18.69 -3.83 9.37
N SER A 233 17.78 -4.56 8.70
CA SER A 233 17.71 -6.02 8.90
C SER A 233 19.05 -6.68 8.60
N ARG A 234 19.74 -6.27 7.53
CA ARG A 234 21.10 -6.74 7.22
C ARG A 234 22.11 -6.36 8.31
N SER A 235 22.06 -5.14 8.84
CA SER A 235 22.93 -4.70 9.93
C SER A 235 22.68 -5.44 11.24
N ILE A 236 21.43 -5.78 11.58
CA ILE A 236 21.08 -6.59 12.76
C ILE A 236 21.61 -8.00 12.61
N VAL A 237 21.39 -8.61 11.45
CA VAL A 237 21.90 -9.95 11.15
C VAL A 237 23.42 -9.96 11.27
N ILE A 238 24.12 -8.96 10.71
CA ILE A 238 25.57 -8.81 10.85
C ILE A 238 25.97 -8.64 12.32
N LEU A 239 25.24 -7.84 13.10
CA LEU A 239 25.55 -7.61 14.52
C LEU A 239 25.34 -8.86 15.38
N ILE A 240 24.21 -9.55 15.22
CA ILE A 240 23.93 -10.80 15.92
C ILE A 240 24.96 -11.87 15.52
N LEU A 241 25.31 -11.93 14.24
CA LEU A 241 26.33 -12.85 13.74
C LEU A 241 27.71 -12.52 14.32
N LEU A 242 28.08 -11.25 14.41
CA LEU A 242 29.31 -10.81 15.08
C LEU A 242 29.32 -11.24 16.55
N LEU A 243 28.22 -11.04 17.28
CA LEU A 243 28.10 -11.44 18.68
C LEU A 243 28.23 -12.95 18.85
N ILE A 244 27.53 -13.73 18.03
CA ILE A 244 27.61 -15.20 18.03
C ILE A 244 29.05 -15.63 17.73
N VAL A 245 29.69 -15.04 16.73
CA VAL A 245 31.08 -15.32 16.36
C VAL A 245 32.04 -14.98 17.51
N THR A 246 31.86 -13.86 18.19
CA THR A 246 32.69 -13.49 19.36
C THR A 246 32.50 -14.47 20.51
N VAL A 247 31.28 -14.92 20.79
CA VAL A 247 31.00 -15.92 21.83
C VAL A 247 31.64 -17.26 21.47
N ILE A 248 31.44 -17.74 20.24
CA ILE A 248 32.04 -18.98 19.74
C ILE A 248 33.57 -18.89 19.78
N HIS A 249 34.14 -17.75 19.36
CA HIS A 249 35.58 -17.50 19.42
C HIS A 249 36.10 -17.67 20.85
N THR A 250 35.46 -16.97 21.79
CA THR A 250 35.86 -16.96 23.21
C THR A 250 35.75 -18.35 23.83
N VAL A 251 34.69 -19.10 23.52
CA VAL A 251 34.49 -20.46 24.02
C VAL A 251 35.55 -21.41 23.46
N ILE A 252 35.75 -21.42 22.14
CA ILE A 252 36.76 -22.28 21.48
C ILE A 252 38.17 -21.92 21.96
N PHE A 253 38.49 -20.64 22.02
CA PHE A 253 39.78 -20.16 22.50
C PHE A 253 40.05 -20.65 23.92
N LYS A 254 39.08 -20.50 24.83
CA LYS A 254 39.23 -20.92 26.24
C LYS A 254 39.34 -22.44 26.41
N ILE A 255 38.75 -23.23 25.50
CA ILE A 255 38.88 -24.69 25.49
C ILE A 255 40.25 -25.12 24.95
N LEU A 256 40.75 -24.47 23.90
CA LEU A 256 41.97 -24.88 23.19
C LEU A 256 43.27 -24.30 23.78
N GLU A 257 43.20 -23.09 24.37
CA GLU A 257 44.36 -22.38 24.90
C GLU A 257 45.22 -23.23 25.86
N PRO A 258 44.65 -24.01 26.79
CA PRO A 258 45.43 -24.85 27.71
C PRO A 258 46.21 -25.98 27.01
N PHE A 259 45.78 -26.41 25.83
CA PHE A 259 46.37 -27.56 25.12
C PHE A 259 47.36 -27.15 24.03
N PHE A 260 47.05 -26.08 23.29
CA PHE A 260 47.77 -25.70 22.07
C PHE A 260 48.44 -24.32 22.16
N GLY A 261 48.25 -23.61 23.27
CA GLY A 261 48.72 -22.24 23.44
C GLY A 261 47.88 -21.21 22.66
N PRO A 262 48.13 -19.91 22.88
CA PRO A 262 47.24 -18.84 22.41
C PRO A 262 47.25 -18.67 20.88
N VAL A 263 48.41 -18.86 20.23
CA VAL A 263 48.57 -18.63 18.77
C VAL A 263 47.79 -19.67 17.96
N VAL A 264 47.98 -20.96 18.26
CA VAL A 264 47.31 -22.05 17.54
C VAL A 264 45.81 -22.03 17.82
N SER A 265 45.40 -21.77 19.07
CA SER A 265 43.99 -21.67 19.46
C SER A 265 43.26 -20.54 18.73
N THR A 266 43.93 -19.40 18.50
CA THR A 266 43.39 -18.28 17.73
C THR A 266 43.18 -18.66 16.26
N LEU A 267 44.17 -19.30 15.64
CA LEU A 267 44.10 -19.75 14.23
C LEU A 267 43.00 -20.79 14.00
N VAL A 268 42.89 -21.78 14.88
CA VAL A 268 41.85 -22.82 14.81
C VAL A 268 40.47 -22.20 15.00
N SER A 269 40.32 -21.29 15.96
CA SER A 269 39.06 -20.59 16.21
C SER A 269 38.60 -19.76 15.00
N PHE A 270 39.48 -18.97 14.38
CA PHE A 270 39.13 -18.19 13.20
C PHE A 270 38.80 -19.06 11.97
N SER A 271 39.49 -20.20 11.81
CA SER A 271 39.21 -21.14 10.72
C SER A 271 37.82 -21.78 10.89
N PHE A 272 37.46 -22.15 12.12
CA PHE A 272 36.13 -22.68 12.44
C PHE A 272 35.01 -21.65 12.24
N ILE A 273 35.27 -20.39 12.61
CA ILE A 273 34.38 -19.26 12.33
C ILE A 273 34.22 -19.05 10.82
N GLY A 274 35.31 -19.06 10.05
CA GLY A 274 35.27 -18.93 8.60
C GLY A 274 34.40 -20.02 7.95
N PHE A 275 34.51 -21.26 8.43
CA PHE A 275 33.67 -22.38 8.01
C PHE A 275 32.19 -22.16 8.35
N LEU A 276 31.87 -21.74 9.58
CA LEU A 276 30.52 -21.45 10.04
C LEU A 276 29.85 -20.29 9.27
N VAL A 277 30.60 -19.24 8.96
CA VAL A 277 30.10 -18.08 8.20
C VAL A 277 29.89 -18.43 6.73
N SER A 278 30.74 -19.29 6.17
CA SER A 278 30.60 -19.80 4.80
C SER A 278 29.39 -20.72 4.63
N ALA A 279 28.88 -21.30 5.73
CA ALA A 279 27.63 -22.05 5.75
C ALA A 279 26.42 -21.11 5.60
N THR A 280 26.15 -20.74 4.35
CA THR A 280 25.01 -19.93 3.88
C THR A 280 23.64 -20.24 4.51
N PRO A 281 23.26 -21.50 4.81
CA PRO A 281 21.93 -21.77 5.38
C PRO A 281 21.69 -21.16 6.77
N LEU A 282 22.72 -21.00 7.62
CA LEU A 282 22.56 -20.44 8.97
C LEU A 282 22.25 -18.93 8.89
N ILE A 283 22.98 -18.20 8.04
CA ILE A 283 22.78 -16.77 7.78
C ILE A 283 21.38 -16.55 7.22
N ASN A 284 20.97 -17.34 6.24
CA ASN A 284 19.64 -17.25 5.63
C ASN A 284 18.51 -17.52 6.63
N LYS A 285 18.69 -18.50 7.53
CA LYS A 285 17.71 -18.81 8.58
C LYS A 285 17.61 -17.70 9.62
N LEU A 286 18.76 -17.16 10.06
CA LEU A 286 18.82 -16.03 10.99
C LEU A 286 18.15 -14.79 10.38
N GLN A 287 18.42 -14.52 9.10
CA GLN A 287 17.83 -13.40 8.37
C GLN A 287 16.32 -13.53 8.19
N ARG A 288 15.79 -14.74 7.94
CA ARG A 288 14.35 -15.00 7.92
C ARG A 288 13.69 -14.76 9.28
N ASN A 289 14.32 -15.21 10.37
CA ASN A 289 13.78 -15.03 11.72
C ASN A 289 13.79 -13.55 12.16
N VAL A 290 14.89 -12.84 11.89
CA VAL A 290 15.01 -11.39 12.17
C VAL A 290 13.98 -10.62 11.35
N ASN A 291 13.81 -10.96 10.06
CA ASN A 291 12.76 -10.39 9.24
C ASN A 291 11.37 -10.68 9.80
N GLY A 292 11.06 -11.91 10.23
CA GLY A 292 9.75 -12.25 10.79
C GLY A 292 9.42 -11.56 12.12
N LEU A 293 10.43 -11.28 12.95
CA LEU A 293 10.24 -10.56 14.23
C LEU A 293 10.12 -9.04 14.03
N ILE A 294 10.77 -8.47 13.01
CA ILE A 294 10.80 -7.02 12.74
C ILE A 294 9.71 -6.59 11.76
N LEU A 295 9.37 -7.43 10.79
CA LEU A 295 8.37 -7.20 9.73
C LEU A 295 7.13 -8.05 9.99
N LYS A 296 6.57 -7.99 11.21
CA LYS A 296 5.35 -8.72 11.56
C LYS A 296 4.25 -8.32 10.57
N ASP A 297 3.87 -9.30 9.75
CA ASP A 297 2.90 -9.30 8.65
C ASP A 297 3.08 -8.19 7.60
N LYS A 298 3.87 -8.50 6.56
CA LYS A 298 3.74 -7.83 5.26
C LYS A 298 3.35 -8.84 4.19
N TYR A 299 2.19 -8.59 3.62
CA TYR A 299 1.72 -9.21 2.41
C TYR A 299 2.79 -9.13 1.33
N ASP A 300 3.07 -10.27 0.69
CA ASP A 300 3.94 -10.31 -0.48
C ASP A 300 3.20 -9.63 -1.64
N TYR A 301 3.34 -8.31 -1.72
CA TYR A 301 2.70 -7.46 -2.71
C TYR A 301 2.89 -7.99 -4.14
N GLN A 302 4.07 -8.59 -4.40
CA GLN A 302 4.38 -9.18 -5.69
C GLN A 302 3.48 -10.38 -6.00
N ASN A 303 3.20 -11.23 -5.01
CA ASN A 303 2.30 -12.37 -5.20
C ASN A 303 0.85 -11.92 -5.35
N ILE A 304 0.39 -10.94 -4.56
CA ILE A 304 -0.97 -10.40 -4.69
C ILE A 304 -1.20 -9.83 -6.08
N LEU A 305 -0.29 -8.97 -6.54
CA LEU A 305 -0.38 -8.42 -7.89
C LEU A 305 -0.35 -9.50 -8.94
N LYS A 306 0.56 -10.47 -8.82
CA LYS A 306 0.68 -11.56 -9.79
C LYS A 306 -0.60 -12.40 -9.88
N GLU A 307 -1.19 -12.74 -8.73
CA GLU A 307 -2.47 -13.46 -8.67
C GLU A 307 -3.61 -12.62 -9.26
N PHE A 308 -3.67 -11.33 -8.93
CA PHE A 308 -4.71 -10.44 -9.42
C PHE A 308 -4.59 -10.18 -10.93
N THR A 309 -3.38 -9.93 -11.45
CA THR A 309 -3.14 -9.81 -12.89
C THR A 309 -3.52 -11.09 -13.63
N LYS A 310 -3.25 -12.27 -13.05
CA LYS A 310 -3.70 -13.54 -13.63
C LYS A 310 -5.24 -13.61 -13.68
N ALA A 311 -5.91 -13.20 -12.60
CA ALA A 311 -7.37 -13.16 -12.54
C ALA A 311 -7.96 -12.24 -13.62
N ILE A 312 -7.40 -11.04 -13.83
CA ILE A 312 -7.81 -10.11 -14.89
C ILE A 312 -7.73 -10.74 -16.29
N VAL A 313 -6.67 -11.48 -16.57
CA VAL A 313 -6.51 -12.11 -17.90
C VAL A 313 -7.49 -13.27 -18.09
N THR A 314 -7.87 -13.97 -17.03
CA THR A 314 -8.75 -15.13 -17.11
C THR A 314 -10.24 -14.81 -17.02
N ILE A 315 -10.60 -13.76 -16.28
CA ILE A 315 -12.00 -13.40 -16.00
C ILE A 315 -12.44 -12.34 -17.01
N LEU A 316 -13.31 -12.73 -17.95
CA LEU A 316 -13.89 -11.83 -18.95
C LEU A 316 -15.14 -11.10 -18.44
N ASP A 317 -15.76 -11.60 -17.37
CA ASP A 317 -16.95 -11.01 -16.77
C ASP A 317 -16.57 -9.90 -15.78
N SER A 318 -17.06 -8.69 -16.03
CA SER A 318 -16.76 -7.52 -15.19
C SER A 318 -17.25 -7.66 -13.74
N GLN A 319 -18.36 -8.37 -13.49
CA GLN A 319 -18.90 -8.57 -12.16
C GLN A 319 -18.06 -9.58 -11.37
N GLU A 320 -17.67 -10.69 -12.00
CA GLU A 320 -16.81 -11.70 -11.40
C GLU A 320 -15.43 -11.11 -11.06
N LEU A 321 -14.89 -10.25 -11.94
CA LEU A 321 -13.63 -9.57 -11.69
C LEU A 321 -13.72 -8.63 -10.48
N LEU A 322 -14.79 -7.85 -10.39
CA LEU A 322 -15.04 -6.96 -9.26
C LEU A 322 -15.17 -7.74 -7.95
N TYR A 323 -15.88 -8.86 -7.95
CA TYR A 323 -15.94 -9.73 -6.78
C TYR A 323 -14.55 -10.24 -6.36
N HIS A 324 -13.72 -10.66 -7.32
CA HIS A 324 -12.36 -11.10 -7.05
C HIS A 324 -11.47 -9.97 -6.49
N LEU A 325 -11.63 -8.73 -6.98
CA LEU A 325 -10.95 -7.54 -6.42
C LEU A 325 -11.30 -7.37 -4.94
N ILE A 326 -12.58 -7.37 -4.61
CA ILE A 326 -13.04 -7.17 -3.23
C ILE A 326 -12.49 -8.27 -2.33
N GLU A 327 -12.59 -9.54 -2.72
CA GLU A 327 -12.06 -10.66 -1.93
C GLU A 327 -10.54 -10.57 -1.76
N THR A 328 -9.83 -10.08 -2.77
CA THR A 328 -8.39 -9.79 -2.67
C THR A 328 -8.12 -8.69 -1.65
N ILE A 329 -8.87 -7.58 -1.67
CA ILE A 329 -8.74 -6.48 -0.70
C ILE A 329 -9.05 -6.96 0.72
N LYS A 330 -10.12 -7.74 0.90
CA LYS A 330 -10.54 -8.28 2.19
C LYS A 330 -9.48 -9.20 2.80
N LYS A 331 -8.91 -10.11 2.00
CA LYS A 331 -7.82 -10.99 2.44
C LYS A 331 -6.51 -10.24 2.68
N SER A 332 -6.21 -9.25 1.84
CA SER A 332 -4.92 -8.52 1.84
C SER A 332 -4.84 -7.36 2.82
N LEU A 333 -5.95 -6.70 3.15
CA LEU A 333 -5.92 -5.54 4.04
C LEU A 333 -6.69 -5.75 5.33
N ARG A 334 -7.48 -6.85 5.43
CA ARG A 334 -8.29 -7.21 6.60
C ARG A 334 -9.11 -6.03 7.13
N VAL A 335 -9.73 -5.31 6.21
CA VAL A 335 -10.54 -4.13 6.54
C VAL A 335 -11.87 -4.53 7.16
N GLU A 336 -12.50 -3.63 7.89
CA GLU A 336 -13.82 -3.83 8.48
C GLU A 336 -14.96 -3.48 7.52
N ARG A 337 -14.68 -2.64 6.52
CA ARG A 337 -15.67 -2.12 5.57
C ARG A 337 -15.07 -1.88 4.20
N ILE A 338 -15.82 -2.21 3.16
CA ILE A 338 -15.50 -1.94 1.76
C ILE A 338 -16.76 -1.45 1.06
N TYR A 339 -16.66 -0.32 0.37
CA TYR A 339 -17.68 0.15 -0.55
C TYR A 339 -17.04 0.40 -1.92
N LEU A 340 -17.71 -0.05 -2.98
CA LEU A 340 -17.30 0.21 -4.35
C LEU A 340 -18.44 0.95 -5.05
N PHE A 341 -18.12 2.13 -5.55
CA PHE A 341 -19.01 2.91 -6.40
C PHE A 341 -18.49 2.90 -7.83
N LEU A 342 -19.37 2.70 -8.79
CA LEU A 342 -19.04 2.76 -10.22
C LEU A 342 -19.84 3.85 -10.91
N LYS A 343 -19.24 4.44 -11.95
CA LYS A 343 -19.92 5.42 -12.80
C LYS A 343 -20.99 4.73 -13.64
N ASP A 344 -22.22 5.23 -13.57
CA ASP A 344 -23.34 4.78 -14.39
C ASP A 344 -23.47 5.65 -15.66
N ARG A 345 -24.41 5.29 -16.55
CA ARG A 345 -24.66 6.00 -17.82
C ARG A 345 -25.03 7.47 -17.64
N ASP A 346 -25.68 7.82 -16.52
CA ASP A 346 -26.10 9.18 -16.18
C ASP A 346 -24.98 10.02 -15.54
N GLU A 347 -23.74 9.54 -15.58
CA GLU A 347 -22.54 10.10 -14.94
C GLU A 347 -22.56 10.15 -13.40
N SER A 348 -23.63 9.68 -12.77
CA SER A 348 -23.72 9.44 -11.33
C SER A 348 -22.87 8.24 -10.92
N PHE A 349 -22.39 8.25 -9.67
CA PHE A 349 -21.66 7.12 -9.10
C PHE A 349 -22.56 6.37 -8.14
N HIS A 350 -22.93 5.14 -8.48
CA HIS A 350 -23.83 4.31 -7.69
C HIS A 350 -23.07 3.19 -6.98
N SER A 351 -23.58 2.81 -5.81
CA SER A 351 -23.04 1.71 -5.01
C SER A 351 -23.23 0.39 -5.78
N TYR A 352 -22.11 -0.23 -6.14
CA TYR A 352 -22.08 -1.53 -6.83
C TYR A 352 -21.83 -2.68 -5.85
N PHE A 353 -21.05 -2.41 -4.79
CA PHE A 353 -20.73 -3.41 -3.79
C PHE A 353 -20.57 -2.78 -2.41
N GLU A 354 -21.17 -3.40 -1.40
CA GLU A 354 -21.07 -3.00 0.00
C GLU A 354 -20.76 -4.22 0.86
N TRP A 355 -19.72 -4.11 1.68
CA TRP A 355 -19.41 -5.12 2.67
C TRP A 355 -19.03 -4.46 3.98
N GLN A 356 -19.61 -4.96 5.06
CA GLN A 356 -19.33 -4.53 6.41
C GLN A 356 -19.21 -5.76 7.31
N LEU A 357 -18.21 -5.74 8.19
CA LEU A 357 -18.04 -6.76 9.20
C LEU A 357 -19.23 -6.73 10.19
N ASN A 358 -19.93 -7.85 10.32
CA ASN A 358 -20.99 -8.11 11.31
C ASN A 358 -22.27 -7.26 11.20
N GLN A 359 -22.59 -6.63 10.06
CA GLN A 359 -23.85 -5.90 9.85
C GLN A 359 -24.34 -6.01 8.39
N GLU A 360 -25.66 -5.89 8.20
CA GLU A 360 -26.25 -5.74 6.87
C GLU A 360 -25.99 -4.32 6.29
N PRO A 361 -25.76 -4.21 4.98
CA PRO A 361 -25.52 -2.92 4.31
C PRO A 361 -26.72 -1.97 4.47
N LYS A 362 -26.44 -0.68 4.73
CA LYS A 362 -27.45 0.40 4.81
C LYS A 362 -27.14 1.47 3.76
N THR A 363 -28.17 1.78 2.98
CA THR A 363 -28.16 2.58 1.75
C THR A 363 -27.85 4.07 1.95
N ASP A 364 -26.84 4.55 1.23
CA ASP A 364 -26.91 5.82 0.49
C ASP A 364 -26.46 5.53 -0.95
N ASN A 365 -27.33 5.80 -1.93
CA ASN A 365 -27.22 5.22 -3.27
C ASN A 365 -26.22 5.93 -4.18
N SER A 366 -25.65 7.07 -3.77
CA SER A 366 -24.78 7.85 -4.65
C SER A 366 -23.75 8.71 -3.92
N LEU A 367 -22.58 8.91 -4.54
CA LEU A 367 -21.55 9.82 -4.03
C LEU A 367 -21.88 11.29 -4.29
N ASP A 368 -21.42 12.17 -3.40
CA ASP A 368 -21.55 13.62 -3.56
C ASP A 368 -20.76 14.11 -4.80
N PRO A 369 -21.37 14.87 -5.72
CA PRO A 369 -20.67 15.45 -6.86
C PRO A 369 -19.43 16.27 -6.49
N LYS A 370 -19.41 16.92 -5.32
CA LYS A 370 -18.25 17.68 -4.83
C LYS A 370 -17.05 16.78 -4.50
N LEU A 371 -17.32 15.59 -3.94
CA LEU A 371 -16.28 14.59 -3.70
C LEU A 371 -15.71 14.10 -5.03
N ILE A 372 -16.58 13.79 -5.99
CA ILE A 372 -16.19 13.35 -7.33
C ILE A 372 -15.30 14.40 -8.02
N GLN A 373 -15.73 15.67 -8.03
CA GLN A 373 -14.97 16.76 -8.62
C GLN A 373 -13.60 16.92 -7.93
N TRP A 374 -13.54 16.78 -6.61
CA TRP A 374 -12.28 16.81 -5.88
C TRP A 374 -11.36 15.65 -6.27
N LEU A 375 -11.87 14.42 -6.36
CA LEU A 375 -11.11 13.25 -6.77
C LEU A 375 -10.57 13.40 -8.19
N MET A 376 -11.36 13.93 -9.12
CA MET A 376 -10.94 14.21 -10.50
C MET A 376 -9.79 15.23 -10.59
N ASN A 377 -9.80 16.25 -9.74
CA ASN A 377 -8.78 17.29 -9.72
C ASN A 377 -7.45 16.83 -9.08
N ASN A 378 -7.51 15.96 -8.06
CA ASN A 378 -6.33 15.56 -7.29
C ASN A 378 -5.73 14.22 -7.77
N ARG A 379 -6.55 13.30 -8.28
CA ARG A 379 -6.16 11.98 -8.80
C ARG A 379 -5.27 11.16 -7.86
N GLN A 380 -5.50 11.27 -6.55
CA GLN A 380 -4.72 10.60 -5.52
C GLN A 380 -5.64 9.89 -4.53
N ILE A 381 -5.13 8.83 -3.92
CA ILE A 381 -5.78 8.17 -2.80
C ILE A 381 -5.86 9.16 -1.63
N PHE A 382 -7.06 9.30 -1.09
CA PHE A 382 -7.33 10.12 0.07
C PHE A 382 -7.27 9.27 1.34
N ILE A 383 -6.48 9.74 2.31
CA ILE A 383 -6.45 9.19 3.67
C ILE A 383 -7.04 10.23 4.60
N ARG A 384 -8.11 9.88 5.30
CA ARG A 384 -8.89 10.81 6.11
C ARG A 384 -8.02 11.65 7.05
N GLU A 385 -7.10 11.00 7.76
CA GLU A 385 -6.25 11.64 8.76
C GLU A 385 -5.33 12.73 8.19
N GLU A 386 -4.85 12.57 6.95
CA GLU A 386 -3.96 13.54 6.31
C GLU A 386 -4.69 14.85 6.01
N PHE A 387 -5.96 14.75 5.62
CA PHE A 387 -6.73 15.90 5.13
C PHE A 387 -7.52 16.62 6.22
N VAL A 388 -8.00 15.90 7.25
CA VAL A 388 -8.58 16.54 8.45
C VAL A 388 -7.59 17.53 9.09
N SER A 389 -6.28 17.28 8.95
CA SER A 389 -5.24 18.18 9.47
C SER A 389 -4.89 19.38 8.58
N ARG A 390 -5.20 19.30 7.27
CA ARG A 390 -4.77 20.28 6.26
C ARG A 390 -5.88 21.21 5.79
N LEU A 391 -7.14 20.75 5.82
CA LEU A 391 -8.30 21.51 5.35
C LEU A 391 -9.04 22.15 6.53
N PRO A 392 -9.54 23.39 6.38
CA PRO A 392 -10.51 23.96 7.33
C PRO A 392 -11.74 23.04 7.47
N GLU A 393 -12.27 22.91 8.69
CA GLU A 393 -13.39 22.00 8.99
C GLU A 393 -14.60 22.18 8.06
N GLU A 394 -14.97 23.43 7.75
CA GLU A 394 -16.09 23.73 6.86
C GLU A 394 -15.87 23.13 5.46
N ARG A 395 -14.66 23.27 4.92
CA ARG A 395 -14.31 22.76 3.59
C ARG A 395 -14.21 21.24 3.58
N TYR A 396 -13.73 20.64 4.67
CA TYR A 396 -13.73 19.19 4.84
C TYR A 396 -15.17 18.65 4.85
N ARG A 397 -16.05 19.18 5.71
CA ARG A 397 -17.45 18.72 5.79
C ARG A 397 -18.21 18.93 4.47
N ALA A 398 -17.92 20.01 3.74
CA ALA A 398 -18.57 20.28 2.46
C ALA A 398 -18.22 19.28 1.34
N ILE A 399 -17.05 18.62 1.42
CA ILE A 399 -16.58 17.66 0.39
C ILE A 399 -16.74 16.22 0.87
N PHE A 400 -16.43 15.94 2.13
CA PHE A 400 -16.34 14.59 2.69
C PHE A 400 -17.43 14.27 3.72
N GLY A 401 -18.34 15.20 4.02
CA GLY A 401 -19.34 15.01 5.08
C GLY A 401 -20.28 13.83 4.87
N LYS A 402 -20.67 13.54 3.62
CA LYS A 402 -21.51 12.36 3.31
C LYS A 402 -20.79 11.03 3.55
N ILE A 403 -19.49 10.96 3.28
CA ILE A 403 -18.73 9.71 3.44
C ILE A 403 -18.26 9.47 4.89
N ASP A 404 -18.37 10.46 5.78
CA ASP A 404 -18.12 10.25 7.22
C ASP A 404 -19.10 9.21 7.81
N GLY A 405 -20.34 9.13 7.29
CA GLY A 405 -21.32 8.11 7.68
C GLY A 405 -20.90 6.68 7.33
N LEU A 406 -20.10 6.52 6.27
CA LEU A 406 -19.53 5.23 5.85
C LEU A 406 -18.36 4.80 6.75
N LYS A 407 -17.90 5.67 7.65
CA LYS A 407 -16.63 5.53 8.41
C LYS A 407 -15.44 5.26 7.48
N ALA A 408 -15.38 5.99 6.38
CA ALA A 408 -14.29 5.94 5.43
C ALA A 408 -12.97 6.38 6.10
N GLU A 409 -11.93 5.55 6.05
CA GLU A 409 -10.56 5.94 6.41
C GLU A 409 -9.70 6.18 5.17
N LEU A 410 -9.99 5.45 4.09
CA LEU A 410 -9.27 5.53 2.83
C LEU A 410 -10.26 5.57 1.67
N VAL A 411 -10.03 6.48 0.72
CA VAL A 411 -10.81 6.60 -0.53
C VAL A 411 -9.85 6.54 -1.71
N ALA A 412 -9.96 5.48 -2.51
CA ALA A 412 -9.13 5.24 -3.68
C ALA A 412 -9.93 5.46 -4.97
N PRO A 413 -9.60 6.48 -5.78
CA PRO A 413 -10.26 6.69 -7.06
C PRO A 413 -9.73 5.70 -8.11
N MET A 414 -10.61 5.22 -8.97
CA MET A 414 -10.31 4.32 -10.09
C MET A 414 -10.41 5.08 -11.41
N PHE A 415 -9.27 5.33 -12.05
CA PHE A 415 -9.20 6.06 -13.30
C PHE A 415 -8.92 5.13 -14.48
N PHE A 416 -9.63 5.35 -15.58
CA PHE A 416 -9.24 4.89 -16.90
C PHE A 416 -8.88 6.10 -17.76
N LYS A 417 -7.62 6.18 -18.20
CA LYS A 417 -7.06 7.39 -18.84
C LYS A 417 -7.25 8.62 -17.94
N GLU A 418 -8.14 9.53 -18.32
CA GLU A 418 -8.45 10.75 -17.57
C GLU A 418 -9.84 10.74 -16.91
N GLN A 419 -10.62 9.68 -17.13
CA GLN A 419 -11.98 9.57 -16.61
C GLN A 419 -12.00 8.75 -15.33
N LEU A 420 -12.67 9.29 -14.31
CA LEU A 420 -12.98 8.55 -13.10
C LEU A 420 -14.12 7.57 -13.43
N ILE A 421 -13.86 6.28 -13.28
CA ILE A 421 -14.84 5.22 -13.57
C ILE A 421 -15.38 4.55 -12.30
N GLY A 422 -14.68 4.71 -11.18
CA GLY A 422 -15.12 4.19 -9.90
C GLY A 422 -14.40 4.80 -8.71
N VAL A 423 -14.94 4.54 -7.53
CA VAL A 423 -14.38 4.97 -6.25
C VAL A 423 -14.48 3.82 -5.27
N LEU A 424 -13.34 3.41 -4.72
CA LEU A 424 -13.24 2.39 -3.68
C LEU A 424 -13.08 3.09 -2.33
N ILE A 425 -13.92 2.77 -1.35
CA ILE A 425 -13.88 3.32 0.00
C ILE A 425 -13.63 2.19 0.99
N LEU A 426 -12.62 2.35 1.85
CA LEU A 426 -12.27 1.39 2.88
C LEU A 426 -12.42 2.00 4.27
N GLY A 427 -12.94 1.20 5.20
CA GLY A 427 -13.01 1.54 6.62
C GLY A 427 -11.71 1.22 7.37
N SER A 428 -11.77 1.17 8.70
CA SER A 428 -10.62 0.80 9.54
C SER A 428 -10.11 -0.61 9.23
N LYS A 429 -8.82 -0.86 9.47
CA LYS A 429 -8.30 -2.23 9.49
C LYS A 429 -8.78 -2.95 10.75
N GLY A 430 -9.09 -4.23 10.63
CA GLY A 430 -9.47 -5.07 11.77
C GLY A 430 -8.34 -5.28 12.80
N SER A 431 -7.08 -4.93 12.47
CA SER A 431 -5.99 -4.88 13.45
C SER A 431 -5.99 -3.60 14.29
N GLY A 432 -6.74 -2.56 13.87
CA GLY A 432 -6.68 -1.21 14.44
C GLY A 432 -5.44 -0.41 14.03
N ASP A 433 -4.57 -0.98 13.18
CA ASP A 433 -3.41 -0.26 12.65
C ASP A 433 -3.84 0.67 11.49
N PRO A 434 -3.18 1.83 11.33
CA PRO A 434 -3.41 2.70 10.19
C PRO A 434 -2.90 2.10 8.87
N TYR A 435 -3.41 2.61 7.75
CA TYR A 435 -2.92 2.25 6.41
C TYR A 435 -1.48 2.71 6.20
N MET A 436 -0.61 1.79 5.78
CA MET A 436 0.79 2.06 5.45
C MET A 436 0.95 2.39 3.96
N GLN A 437 2.05 3.04 3.59
CA GLN A 437 2.38 3.32 2.18
C GLN A 437 2.32 2.07 1.31
N SER A 438 2.79 0.91 1.81
CA SER A 438 2.71 -0.32 1.04
C SER A 438 1.27 -0.70 0.70
N ASP A 439 0.31 -0.46 1.60
CA ASP A 439 -1.11 -0.77 1.35
C ASP A 439 -1.70 0.17 0.31
N ILE A 440 -1.29 1.43 0.33
CA ILE A 440 -1.66 2.45 -0.66
C ILE A 440 -1.12 2.03 -2.02
N ASP A 441 0.15 1.63 -2.11
CA ASP A 441 0.76 1.18 -3.35
C ASP A 441 0.01 -0.06 -3.91
N ILE A 442 -0.40 -0.99 -3.02
CA ILE A 442 -1.24 -2.14 -3.43
C ILE A 442 -2.56 -1.67 -4.00
N LEU A 443 -3.27 -0.82 -3.25
CA LEU A 443 -4.59 -0.34 -3.64
C LEU A 443 -4.55 0.47 -4.93
N GLU A 444 -3.54 1.32 -5.13
CA GLU A 444 -3.36 2.11 -6.34
C GLU A 444 -3.18 1.21 -7.55
N SER A 445 -2.34 0.18 -7.44
CA SER A 445 -2.13 -0.77 -8.53
C SER A 445 -3.36 -1.64 -8.80
N LEU A 446 -4.03 -2.16 -7.76
CA LEU A 446 -5.27 -2.92 -7.90
C LEU A 446 -6.38 -2.05 -8.52
N ALA A 447 -6.57 -0.83 -8.04
CA ALA A 447 -7.56 0.12 -8.55
C ALA A 447 -7.31 0.45 -10.03
N SER A 448 -6.06 0.74 -10.40
CA SER A 448 -5.68 1.05 -11.79
C SER A 448 -5.89 -0.14 -12.73
N GLN A 449 -5.43 -1.34 -12.34
CA GLN A 449 -5.59 -2.54 -13.16
C GLN A 449 -7.08 -2.93 -13.31
N THR A 450 -7.85 -2.83 -12.24
CA THR A 450 -9.29 -3.11 -12.28
C THR A 450 -10.00 -2.08 -13.17
N ALA A 451 -9.63 -0.81 -13.08
CA ALA A 451 -10.22 0.23 -13.91
C ALA A 451 -10.06 -0.08 -15.41
N ILE A 452 -8.85 -0.47 -15.81
CA ILE A 452 -8.55 -0.90 -17.19
C ILE A 452 -9.39 -2.10 -17.59
N ALA A 453 -9.48 -3.11 -16.73
CA ALA A 453 -10.18 -4.34 -17.04
C ALA A 453 -11.71 -4.17 -17.14
N ILE A 454 -12.33 -3.39 -16.24
CA ILE A 454 -13.75 -3.04 -16.30
C ILE A 454 -14.06 -2.32 -17.61
N GLU A 455 -13.24 -1.34 -17.97
CA GLU A 455 -13.48 -0.57 -19.19
C GLU A 455 -13.26 -1.41 -20.45
N ASN A 456 -12.26 -2.30 -20.46
CA ASN A 456 -12.06 -3.24 -21.55
C ASN A 456 -13.25 -4.19 -21.69
N ALA A 457 -13.80 -4.70 -20.58
CA ALA A 457 -14.98 -5.55 -20.59
C ALA A 457 -16.21 -4.79 -21.10
N ARG A 458 -16.39 -3.52 -20.69
CA ARG A 458 -17.44 -2.63 -21.19
C ARG A 458 -17.33 -2.41 -22.70
N LEU A 459 -16.15 -2.01 -23.17
CA LEU A 459 -15.87 -1.78 -24.60
C LEU A 459 -16.03 -3.07 -25.42
N TYR A 460 -15.61 -4.21 -24.88
CA TYR A 460 -15.82 -5.50 -25.53
C TYR A 460 -17.29 -5.82 -25.67
N ASN A 461 -18.08 -5.68 -24.60
CA ASN A 461 -19.52 -5.89 -24.63
C ASN A 461 -20.20 -4.96 -25.65
N GLU A 462 -19.88 -3.67 -25.62
CA GLU A 462 -20.39 -2.69 -26.60
C GLU A 462 -20.01 -3.04 -28.05
N ALA A 463 -18.82 -3.61 -28.27
CA ALA A 463 -18.39 -4.03 -29.60
C ALA A 463 -19.11 -5.28 -30.12
N ILE A 464 -19.63 -6.14 -29.23
CA ILE A 464 -20.30 -7.39 -29.61
C ILE A 464 -21.83 -7.34 -29.50
N THR A 465 -22.41 -6.31 -28.88
CA THR A 465 -23.87 -6.16 -28.71
C THR A 465 -24.46 -5.00 -29.48
N ASP A 466 -25.64 -5.20 -30.06
CA ASP A 466 -26.46 -4.17 -30.70
C ASP A 466 -26.96 -3.15 -29.67
N SER A 467 -26.65 -1.87 -29.90
CA SER A 467 -26.94 -0.78 -28.96
C SER A 467 -28.44 -0.53 -28.75
N LEU A 468 -29.28 -0.86 -29.73
CA LEU A 468 -30.72 -0.67 -29.64
C LEU A 468 -31.39 -1.79 -28.84
N THR A 469 -31.07 -3.05 -29.15
CA THR A 469 -31.76 -4.24 -28.63
C THR A 469 -31.04 -4.91 -27.46
N GLY A 470 -29.73 -4.68 -27.32
CA GLY A 470 -28.88 -5.30 -26.32
C GLY A 470 -28.74 -6.82 -26.48
N VAL A 471 -28.98 -7.36 -27.68
CA VAL A 471 -28.57 -8.72 -28.07
C VAL A 471 -27.26 -8.65 -28.85
N TYR A 472 -26.64 -9.79 -29.18
CA TYR A 472 -25.36 -9.77 -29.90
C TYR A 472 -25.47 -9.25 -31.34
N HIS A 473 -24.37 -8.81 -31.93
CA HIS A 473 -24.27 -8.54 -33.35
C HIS A 473 -24.10 -9.84 -34.15
N HIS A 474 -24.57 -9.83 -35.39
CA HIS A 474 -24.37 -10.93 -36.35
C HIS A 474 -22.93 -11.49 -36.39
N LYS A 475 -21.91 -10.61 -36.36
CA LYS A 475 -20.49 -11.03 -36.36
C LYS A 475 -20.14 -11.92 -35.17
N TYR A 476 -20.68 -11.63 -33.99
CA TYR A 476 -20.47 -12.44 -32.79
C TYR A 476 -21.16 -13.80 -32.92
N PHE A 477 -22.37 -13.84 -33.49
CA PHE A 477 -23.06 -15.10 -33.79
C PHE A 477 -22.23 -16.02 -34.70
N LEU A 478 -21.67 -15.50 -35.81
CA LEU A 478 -20.86 -16.31 -36.73
C LEU A 478 -19.63 -16.89 -36.04
N MET A 479 -18.96 -16.11 -35.19
CA MET A 479 -17.84 -16.58 -34.39
C MET A 479 -18.25 -17.75 -33.48
N ARG A 480 -19.37 -17.61 -32.76
CA ARG A 480 -19.90 -18.65 -31.86
C ARG A 480 -20.40 -19.89 -32.60
N LEU A 481 -20.99 -19.72 -33.78
CA LEU A 481 -21.41 -20.82 -34.65
C LEU A 481 -20.20 -21.67 -35.08
N LYS A 482 -19.11 -21.03 -35.50
CA LYS A 482 -17.86 -21.71 -35.88
C LYS A 482 -17.27 -22.53 -34.73
N GLU A 483 -17.27 -21.96 -33.52
CA GLU A 483 -16.83 -22.67 -32.30
C GLU A 483 -17.74 -23.87 -31.98
N GLU A 484 -19.06 -23.67 -32.04
CA GLU A 484 -20.03 -24.73 -31.73
C GLU A 484 -19.98 -25.86 -32.76
N ARG A 485 -19.76 -25.58 -34.05
CA ARG A 485 -19.49 -26.62 -35.07
C ARG A 485 -18.26 -27.44 -34.73
N GLY A 486 -17.17 -26.79 -34.29
CA GLY A 486 -15.96 -27.47 -33.85
C GLY A 486 -16.21 -28.39 -32.64
N ARG A 487 -17.06 -27.94 -31.70
CA ARG A 487 -17.49 -28.70 -30.53
C ARG A 487 -18.39 -29.87 -30.90
N ALA A 488 -19.42 -29.63 -31.71
CA ALA A 488 -20.36 -30.61 -32.23
C ALA A 488 -19.65 -31.77 -32.93
N LYS A 489 -18.67 -31.46 -33.79
CA LYS A 489 -17.84 -32.45 -34.47
C LYS A 489 -16.96 -33.27 -33.52
N ARG A 490 -16.42 -32.65 -32.47
CA ARG A 490 -15.51 -33.31 -31.52
C ARG A 490 -16.24 -34.23 -30.55
N TYR A 491 -17.42 -33.84 -30.10
CA TYR A 491 -18.16 -34.52 -29.05
C TYR A 491 -19.42 -35.24 -29.55
N ASN A 492 -19.67 -35.23 -30.86
CA ASN A 492 -20.85 -35.81 -31.49
C ASN A 492 -22.17 -35.28 -30.89
N LEU A 493 -22.27 -33.95 -30.74
CA LEU A 493 -23.43 -33.25 -30.17
C LEU A 493 -24.13 -32.41 -31.24
N GLY A 494 -25.45 -32.51 -31.33
CA GLY A 494 -26.27 -31.65 -32.21
C GLY A 494 -26.57 -30.29 -31.59
N PHE A 495 -26.93 -29.33 -32.44
CA PHE A 495 -27.38 -27.99 -32.02
C PHE A 495 -28.46 -27.48 -32.95
N GLY A 496 -29.28 -26.55 -32.47
CA GLY A 496 -30.32 -25.90 -33.26
C GLY A 496 -29.94 -24.48 -33.67
N ILE A 497 -30.43 -24.03 -34.81
CA ILE A 497 -30.42 -22.62 -35.20
C ILE A 497 -31.83 -22.19 -35.57
N VAL A 498 -32.19 -20.99 -35.14
CA VAL A 498 -33.47 -20.35 -35.45
C VAL A 498 -33.20 -18.96 -36.02
N MET A 499 -33.84 -18.61 -37.13
CA MET A 499 -33.90 -17.23 -37.62
C MET A 499 -35.34 -16.74 -37.54
N ILE A 500 -35.52 -15.54 -37.01
CA ILE A 500 -36.78 -14.94 -36.62
C ILE A 500 -36.87 -13.59 -37.32
N ASP A 501 -37.98 -13.32 -37.98
CA ASP A 501 -38.26 -12.04 -38.62
C ASP A 501 -39.55 -11.46 -38.06
N ILE A 502 -39.53 -10.15 -37.78
CA ILE A 502 -40.74 -9.43 -37.36
C ILE A 502 -41.61 -9.18 -38.59
N ASP A 503 -42.79 -9.79 -38.61
CA ASP A 503 -43.69 -9.68 -39.74
C ASP A 503 -44.15 -8.23 -39.93
N HIS A 504 -44.11 -7.75 -41.18
CA HIS A 504 -44.56 -6.41 -41.56
C HIS A 504 -43.81 -5.25 -40.87
N PHE A 505 -42.58 -5.46 -40.38
CA PHE A 505 -41.83 -4.40 -39.67
C PHE A 505 -41.63 -3.13 -40.49
N LYS A 506 -41.40 -3.25 -41.80
CA LYS A 506 -41.31 -2.08 -42.69
C LYS A 506 -42.60 -1.25 -42.68
N GLU A 507 -43.76 -1.89 -42.69
CA GLU A 507 -45.06 -1.22 -42.63
C GLU A 507 -45.27 -0.50 -41.29
N ILE A 508 -44.78 -1.08 -40.19
CA ILE A 508 -44.77 -0.44 -38.87
C ILE A 508 -43.93 0.84 -38.92
N ASN A 509 -42.71 0.78 -39.47
CA ASN A 509 -41.86 1.96 -39.62
C ASN A 509 -42.46 3.02 -40.54
N ASP A 510 -42.97 2.62 -41.70
CA ASP A 510 -43.51 3.53 -42.71
C ASP A 510 -44.80 4.22 -42.22
N THR A 511 -45.62 3.51 -41.43
CA THR A 511 -46.91 4.02 -40.94
C THR A 511 -46.79 4.80 -39.61
N ARG A 512 -45.87 4.39 -38.73
CA ARG A 512 -45.83 4.85 -37.33
C ARG A 512 -44.52 5.56 -36.96
N GLY A 513 -43.57 5.59 -37.88
CA GLY A 513 -42.27 6.21 -37.69
C GLY A 513 -41.26 5.30 -36.99
N HIS A 514 -39.98 5.60 -37.21
CA HIS A 514 -38.87 4.79 -36.73
C HIS A 514 -38.80 4.64 -35.20
N LEU A 515 -39.24 5.63 -34.43
CA LEU A 515 -39.24 5.54 -32.96
C LEU A 515 -40.14 4.41 -32.45
N VAL A 516 -41.25 4.14 -33.14
CA VAL A 516 -42.14 3.02 -32.80
C VAL A 516 -41.50 1.69 -33.19
N GLY A 517 -40.87 1.62 -34.36
CA GLY A 517 -40.10 0.43 -34.78
C GLY A 517 -38.96 0.10 -33.81
N ASP A 518 -38.23 1.11 -33.33
CA ASP A 518 -37.17 0.94 -32.34
C ASP A 518 -37.70 0.38 -31.01
N ALA A 519 -38.85 0.87 -30.55
CA ALA A 519 -39.52 0.34 -29.36
C ALA A 519 -39.97 -1.12 -29.55
N VAL A 520 -40.49 -1.46 -30.73
CA VAL A 520 -40.87 -2.84 -31.10
C VAL A 520 -39.66 -3.77 -31.04
N LEU A 521 -38.51 -3.34 -31.59
CA LEU A 521 -37.26 -4.12 -31.54
C LEU A 521 -36.75 -4.33 -30.10
N GLN A 522 -36.85 -3.30 -29.27
CA GLN A 522 -36.48 -3.39 -27.84
C GLN A 522 -37.38 -4.37 -27.09
N GLU A 523 -38.68 -4.34 -27.33
CA GLU A 523 -39.64 -5.27 -26.72
C GLU A 523 -39.46 -6.70 -27.22
N ALA A 524 -39.20 -6.87 -28.52
CA ALA A 524 -38.87 -8.17 -29.11
C ALA A 524 -37.65 -8.79 -28.44
N ALA A 525 -36.57 -8.00 -28.28
CA ALA A 525 -35.38 -8.42 -27.53
C ALA A 525 -35.68 -8.77 -26.07
N GLY A 526 -36.59 -8.02 -25.44
CA GLY A 526 -37.10 -8.31 -24.09
C GLY A 526 -37.83 -9.65 -24.00
N ILE A 527 -38.66 -10.00 -25.01
CA ILE A 527 -39.31 -11.31 -25.10
C ILE A 527 -38.24 -12.40 -25.20
N PHE A 528 -37.29 -12.27 -26.12
CA PHE A 528 -36.25 -13.27 -26.33
C PHE A 528 -35.44 -13.58 -25.06
N LYS A 529 -35.03 -12.55 -24.31
CA LYS A 529 -34.28 -12.70 -23.06
C LYS A 529 -35.01 -13.52 -21.97
N ARG A 530 -36.35 -13.63 -22.04
CA ARG A 530 -37.14 -14.46 -21.12
C ARG A 530 -37.18 -15.95 -21.50
N TYR A 531 -37.00 -16.26 -22.79
CA TYR A 531 -37.13 -17.63 -23.31
C TYR A 531 -35.80 -18.34 -23.46
N PHE A 532 -34.73 -17.59 -23.72
CA PHE A 532 -33.39 -18.14 -23.94
C PHE A 532 -32.59 -18.31 -22.65
N ARG A 533 -31.79 -19.38 -22.63
CA ARG A 533 -30.87 -19.70 -21.54
C ARG A 533 -29.60 -18.88 -21.68
N LEU A 534 -28.82 -18.81 -20.60
CA LEU A 534 -27.48 -18.20 -20.58
C LEU A 534 -26.52 -18.78 -21.64
N THR A 535 -26.73 -20.03 -22.04
CA THR A 535 -25.93 -20.73 -23.06
C THR A 535 -26.35 -20.42 -24.49
N ASP A 536 -27.54 -19.87 -24.71
CA ASP A 536 -28.10 -19.63 -26.03
C ASP A 536 -27.56 -18.29 -26.54
N ILE A 537 -27.18 -18.23 -27.82
CA ILE A 537 -26.62 -17.02 -28.42
C ILE A 537 -27.68 -16.41 -29.32
N ILE A 538 -28.29 -15.31 -28.87
CA ILE A 538 -29.16 -14.49 -29.71
C ILE A 538 -28.41 -13.30 -30.28
N ALA A 539 -28.54 -13.08 -31.59
CA ALA A 539 -27.99 -11.94 -32.27
C ALA A 539 -29.00 -11.27 -33.21
N ARG A 540 -28.83 -9.97 -33.43
CA ARG A 540 -29.51 -9.24 -34.50
C ARG A 540 -28.75 -9.47 -35.81
N TYR A 541 -29.41 -10.09 -36.77
CA TYR A 541 -28.87 -10.48 -38.07
C TYR A 541 -29.02 -9.35 -39.10
N GLY A 542 -30.21 -8.74 -39.14
CA GLY A 542 -30.60 -7.67 -40.05
C GLY A 542 -31.33 -6.52 -39.34
N GLY A 543 -32.10 -5.73 -40.09
CA GLY A 543 -32.89 -4.63 -39.51
C GLY A 543 -33.92 -5.12 -38.50
N ASP A 544 -34.67 -6.15 -38.86
CA ASP A 544 -35.81 -6.77 -38.17
C ASP A 544 -35.63 -8.28 -37.97
N GLU A 545 -34.48 -8.80 -38.36
CA GLU A 545 -34.14 -10.22 -38.31
C GLU A 545 -33.23 -10.53 -37.13
N PHE A 546 -33.57 -11.58 -36.39
CA PHE A 546 -32.81 -12.12 -35.27
C PHE A 546 -32.41 -13.56 -35.57
N ILE A 547 -31.22 -13.96 -35.17
CA ILE A 547 -30.74 -15.33 -35.29
C ILE A 547 -30.32 -15.85 -33.92
N VAL A 548 -30.59 -17.13 -33.68
CA VAL A 548 -30.37 -17.77 -32.38
C VAL A 548 -29.68 -19.11 -32.55
N LEU A 549 -28.60 -19.31 -31.81
CA LEU A 549 -27.89 -20.58 -31.70
C LEU A 549 -28.29 -21.24 -30.38
N LEU A 550 -28.69 -22.51 -30.46
CA LEU A 550 -29.20 -23.32 -29.36
C LEU A 550 -28.28 -24.55 -29.18
N PRO A 551 -27.18 -24.42 -28.42
CA PRO A 551 -26.25 -25.52 -28.18
C PRO A 551 -26.95 -26.69 -27.48
N ASN A 552 -26.58 -27.92 -27.84
CA ASN A 552 -27.05 -29.15 -27.20
C ASN A 552 -28.59 -29.23 -27.04
N THR A 553 -29.31 -28.73 -28.04
CA THR A 553 -30.78 -28.73 -28.05
C THR A 553 -31.26 -29.71 -29.11
N PRO A 554 -31.99 -30.78 -28.74
CA PRO A 554 -32.49 -31.75 -29.71
C PRO A 554 -33.53 -31.11 -30.63
N ARG A 555 -33.79 -31.76 -31.78
CA ARG A 555 -34.70 -31.25 -32.81
C ARG A 555 -36.10 -30.93 -32.26
N GLU A 556 -36.65 -31.77 -31.41
CA GLU A 556 -37.97 -31.55 -30.82
C GLU A 556 -37.97 -30.32 -29.88
N GLY A 557 -36.87 -30.13 -29.14
CA GLY A 557 -36.67 -28.98 -28.26
C GLY A 557 -36.54 -27.67 -29.03
N LEU A 558 -35.85 -27.69 -30.18
CA LEU A 558 -35.72 -26.57 -31.10
C LEU A 558 -37.10 -26.11 -31.61
N ILE A 559 -37.91 -27.04 -32.11
CA ILE A 559 -39.24 -26.76 -32.66
C ILE A 559 -40.18 -26.24 -31.57
N SER A 560 -40.18 -26.89 -30.40
CA SER A 560 -41.00 -26.47 -29.27
C SER A 560 -40.66 -25.05 -28.79
N LEU A 561 -39.36 -24.70 -28.75
CA LEU A 561 -38.92 -23.35 -28.38
C LEU A 561 -39.32 -22.31 -29.43
N ALA A 562 -39.15 -22.61 -30.72
CA ALA A 562 -39.56 -21.75 -31.81
C ALA A 562 -41.07 -21.44 -31.76
N GLU A 563 -41.92 -22.47 -31.61
CA GLU A 563 -43.37 -22.29 -31.53
C GLU A 563 -43.81 -21.52 -30.28
N ARG A 564 -43.14 -21.75 -29.15
CA ARG A 564 -43.38 -20.96 -27.93
C ARG A 564 -43.11 -19.48 -28.18
N ILE A 565 -41.97 -19.14 -28.78
CA ILE A 565 -41.62 -17.75 -29.07
C ILE A 565 -42.65 -17.14 -30.01
N ARG A 566 -42.98 -17.81 -31.12
CA ARG A 566 -44.00 -17.35 -32.07
C ARG A 566 -45.34 -17.07 -31.38
N SER A 567 -45.82 -18.01 -30.56
CA SER A 567 -47.09 -17.87 -29.83
C SER A 567 -47.08 -16.71 -28.83
N GLU A 568 -45.92 -16.39 -28.25
CA GLU A 568 -45.80 -15.30 -27.28
C GLU A 568 -45.81 -13.93 -27.94
N PHE A 569 -45.17 -13.79 -29.11
CA PHE A 569 -45.31 -12.58 -29.93
C PHE A 569 -46.76 -12.34 -30.31
N GLU A 570 -47.45 -13.38 -30.81
CA GLU A 570 -48.87 -13.31 -31.19
C GLU A 570 -49.81 -12.89 -30.05
N LYS A 571 -49.48 -13.26 -28.80
CA LYS A 571 -50.26 -12.93 -27.60
C LYS A 571 -49.90 -11.58 -27.00
N THR A 572 -48.66 -11.13 -27.18
CA THR A 572 -48.15 -9.90 -26.56
C THR A 572 -48.76 -8.68 -27.22
N ILE A 573 -49.30 -7.78 -26.41
CA ILE A 573 -49.65 -6.42 -26.84
C ILE A 573 -48.43 -5.56 -26.57
N PHE A 574 -47.83 -5.04 -27.64
CA PHE A 574 -46.64 -4.18 -27.54
C PHE A 574 -47.05 -2.81 -26.99
N LYS A 575 -46.10 -2.00 -26.49
CA LYS A 575 -46.42 -0.69 -25.89
C LYS A 575 -47.14 0.28 -26.83
N ASP A 576 -47.02 0.07 -28.14
CA ASP A 576 -47.74 0.83 -29.15
C ASP A 576 -49.23 0.43 -29.26
N GLY A 577 -49.69 -0.55 -28.47
CA GLY A 577 -51.06 -1.04 -28.42
C GLY A 577 -51.39 -2.12 -29.45
N ASN A 578 -50.42 -2.59 -30.24
CA ASN A 578 -50.67 -3.52 -31.35
C ASN A 578 -50.14 -4.93 -31.07
N LYS A 579 -50.70 -5.89 -31.80
CA LYS A 579 -50.19 -7.25 -31.87
C LYS A 579 -49.23 -7.36 -33.03
N ILE A 580 -48.08 -7.94 -32.78
CA ILE A 580 -47.01 -8.12 -33.76
C ILE A 580 -46.70 -9.61 -33.82
N THR A 581 -46.61 -10.16 -35.03
CA THR A 581 -46.28 -11.57 -35.25
C THR A 581 -44.86 -11.72 -35.75
N VAL A 582 -44.33 -12.93 -35.65
CA VAL A 582 -43.01 -13.28 -36.18
C VAL A 582 -43.10 -14.52 -37.06
N SER A 583 -42.33 -14.53 -38.13
CA SER A 583 -42.06 -15.72 -38.93
C SER A 583 -40.74 -16.33 -38.49
N ILE A 584 -40.67 -17.65 -38.39
CA ILE A 584 -39.51 -18.35 -37.86
C ILE A 584 -39.07 -19.47 -38.80
N GLY A 585 -37.80 -19.43 -39.21
CA GLY A 585 -37.11 -20.55 -39.84
C GLY A 585 -36.24 -21.28 -38.84
N ALA A 586 -36.35 -22.59 -38.75
CA ALA A 586 -35.54 -23.40 -37.86
C ALA A 586 -34.77 -24.49 -38.63
N TRP A 587 -33.57 -24.80 -38.16
CA TRP A 587 -32.74 -25.85 -38.71
C TRP A 587 -31.99 -26.57 -37.58
N TYR A 588 -31.88 -27.90 -37.68
CA TYR A 588 -31.17 -28.72 -36.70
C TYR A 588 -29.91 -29.30 -37.32
N TYR A 589 -28.76 -29.04 -36.69
CA TYR A 589 -27.48 -29.60 -37.07
C TYR A 589 -27.35 -31.02 -36.52
N SER A 590 -27.22 -32.01 -37.42
CA SER A 590 -26.87 -33.37 -37.05
C SER A 590 -25.40 -33.66 -37.39
N PRO A 591 -24.53 -33.99 -36.40
CA PRO A 591 -23.13 -34.30 -36.66
C PRO A 591 -22.92 -35.39 -37.72
N GLU A 592 -23.81 -36.38 -37.79
CA GLU A 592 -23.74 -37.48 -38.75
C GLU A 592 -23.99 -37.03 -40.19
N LYS A 593 -24.87 -36.04 -40.40
CA LYS A 593 -25.30 -35.58 -41.73
C LYS A 593 -24.61 -34.31 -42.20
N ASP A 594 -24.24 -33.44 -41.26
CA ASP A 594 -23.85 -32.05 -41.52
C ASP A 594 -22.40 -31.75 -41.14
N SER A 595 -21.59 -32.76 -40.83
CA SER A 595 -20.15 -32.61 -40.46
C SER A 595 -19.30 -31.87 -41.50
N GLY A 596 -19.72 -31.87 -42.76
CA GLY A 596 -19.07 -31.18 -43.87
C GLY A 596 -19.59 -29.77 -44.18
N SER A 597 -20.74 -29.36 -43.61
CA SER A 597 -21.38 -28.09 -44.00
C SER A 597 -20.61 -26.87 -43.54
N THR A 598 -20.51 -25.84 -44.39
CA THR A 598 -19.89 -24.55 -44.03
C THR A 598 -20.85 -23.66 -43.23
N ASP A 599 -20.34 -22.57 -42.64
CA ASP A 599 -21.17 -21.61 -41.91
C ASP A 599 -22.22 -20.99 -42.85
N GLU A 600 -21.82 -20.64 -44.08
CA GLU A 600 -22.71 -20.05 -45.09
C GLU A 600 -23.82 -21.02 -45.52
N GLU A 601 -23.51 -22.30 -45.70
CA GLU A 601 -24.52 -23.31 -46.03
C GLU A 601 -25.54 -23.49 -44.90
N ILE A 602 -25.09 -23.48 -43.66
CA ILE A 602 -25.94 -23.60 -42.47
C ILE A 602 -26.89 -22.40 -42.38
N ILE A 603 -26.36 -21.18 -42.51
CA ILE A 603 -27.18 -19.96 -42.53
C ILE A 603 -28.21 -20.02 -43.66
N LYS A 604 -27.79 -20.43 -44.86
CA LYS A 604 -28.68 -20.53 -46.02
C LYS A 604 -29.83 -21.51 -45.80
N LYS A 605 -29.61 -22.64 -45.10
CA LYS A 605 -30.68 -23.58 -44.75
C LYS A 605 -31.72 -22.92 -43.83
N VAL A 606 -31.28 -22.21 -42.79
CA VAL A 606 -32.19 -21.52 -41.86
C VAL A 606 -32.96 -20.39 -42.57
N ASP A 607 -32.28 -19.63 -43.43
CA ASP A 607 -32.88 -18.56 -44.24
C ASP A 607 -33.93 -19.09 -45.20
N THR A 608 -33.66 -20.22 -45.85
CA THR A 608 -34.64 -20.88 -46.73
C THR A 608 -35.88 -21.30 -45.94
N ALA A 609 -35.72 -21.79 -44.71
CA ALA A 609 -36.84 -22.14 -43.85
C ALA A 609 -37.66 -20.89 -43.47
N LEU A 610 -36.99 -19.79 -43.11
CA LEU A 610 -37.65 -18.53 -42.78
C LEU A 610 -38.41 -17.97 -43.99
N TYR A 611 -37.82 -18.05 -45.17
CA TYR A 611 -38.47 -17.64 -46.42
C TYR A 611 -39.73 -18.47 -46.70
N GLN A 612 -39.70 -19.78 -46.46
CA GLN A 612 -40.90 -20.64 -46.56
C GLN A 612 -41.98 -20.20 -45.56
N ALA A 613 -41.61 -19.89 -44.32
CA ALA A 613 -42.56 -19.40 -43.32
C ALA A 613 -43.24 -18.10 -43.78
N LYS A 614 -42.46 -17.17 -44.35
CA LYS A 614 -42.98 -15.91 -44.93
C LYS A 614 -43.91 -16.15 -46.12
N GLN A 615 -43.58 -17.09 -47.01
CA GLN A 615 -44.41 -17.41 -48.19
C GLN A 615 -45.71 -18.14 -47.83
N MET A 616 -45.70 -19.01 -46.82
CA MET A 616 -46.87 -19.80 -46.43
C MET A 616 -47.81 -19.06 -45.45
N GLY A 617 -47.81 -17.73 -45.46
CA GLY A 617 -48.78 -16.91 -44.71
C GLY A 617 -48.25 -16.21 -43.46
N ARG A 618 -46.93 -16.25 -43.19
CA ARG A 618 -46.30 -15.65 -41.99
C ARG A 618 -46.83 -16.21 -40.66
N ASN A 619 -46.40 -15.64 -39.53
CA ASN A 619 -46.81 -16.06 -38.18
C ASN A 619 -46.76 -17.58 -37.97
N ARG A 620 -45.64 -18.20 -38.37
CA ARG A 620 -45.45 -19.66 -38.33
C ARG A 620 -43.98 -20.05 -38.23
N VAL A 621 -43.75 -21.29 -37.81
CA VAL A 621 -42.43 -21.92 -37.80
C VAL A 621 -42.33 -22.89 -38.97
N GLU A 622 -41.27 -22.78 -39.77
CA GLU A 622 -40.90 -23.77 -40.78
C GLU A 622 -39.54 -24.38 -40.44
N VAL A 623 -39.40 -25.69 -40.68
CA VAL A 623 -38.22 -26.46 -40.28
C VAL A 623 -37.67 -27.21 -41.47
N ILE A 624 -36.43 -26.93 -41.85
CA ILE A 624 -35.73 -27.70 -42.88
C ILE A 624 -34.95 -28.83 -42.22
N SER A 625 -35.07 -30.04 -42.76
CA SER A 625 -34.38 -31.25 -42.29
C SER A 625 -33.13 -31.56 -43.09
#